data_AF-W9SNZ1-F1
#
_entry.id   AF-W9SNZ1-F1
#
_cell.length_a   1.000
_cell.length_b   1.000
_cell.length_c   1.000
_cell.angle_alpha   90.00
_cell.angle_beta   90.00
_cell.angle_gamma   90.00
#
_symmetry.space_group_name_H-M   'P 1'
#
loop_
_entity.id
_entity.type
_entity.pdbx_description
1 polymer ?
#
loop_
_entity_poly.entity_id
_entity_poly.type
_entity_poly.pdbx_seq_one_letter_code
_entity_poly.pdbx_strand_id
1 'polypeptide(L)'
;MKKITFKIACDLIFGIKDEYTRKVLFDDFSVAFKAAWSLPINFPGTVYWKGLRARSRIVYRILPILRQRKQELSDGKFTPTTNDVLCCMLASRDEIQQPLDDDLILDNFITLMIASHDTSAILMSFDNMEAF
;
A
#
# COMPACT_ATOMS: atom_id res chain seq x y z
N MET A 1 6.95 1.99 16.70
CA MET A 1 6.82 0.84 15.79
C MET A 1 6.17 1.19 14.45
N LYS A 2 4.98 1.82 14.42
CA LYS A 2 4.23 2.16 13.18
C LYS A 2 5.04 2.79 12.02
N LYS A 3 5.85 3.82 12.28
CA LYS A 3 6.70 4.43 11.23
C LYS A 3 7.74 3.46 10.64
N ILE A 4 8.31 2.59 11.47
CA ILE A 4 9.32 1.61 11.06
C ILE A 4 8.67 0.52 10.22
N THR A 5 7.58 -0.07 10.69
CA THR A 5 6.87 -1.13 9.95
C THR A 5 6.31 -0.62 8.62
N PHE A 6 5.81 0.62 8.59
CA PHE A 6 5.38 1.26 7.34
C PHE A 6 6.53 1.43 6.35
N LYS A 7 7.68 1.93 6.82
CA LYS A 7 8.88 2.08 5.98
C LYS A 7 9.33 0.73 5.41
N ILE A 8 9.34 -0.31 6.25
CA ILE A 8 9.70 -1.68 5.85
C ILE A 8 8.72 -2.20 4.79
N ALA A 9 7.41 -2.04 4.99
CA ALA A 9 6.40 -2.44 4.01
C ALA A 9 6.60 -1.72 2.67
N CYS A 10 6.77 -0.40 2.68
CA CYS A 10 7.02 0.36 1.46
C CYS A 10 8.27 -0.11 0.72
N ASP A 11 9.39 -0.31 1.42
CA ASP A 11 10.68 -0.64 0.81
C ASP A 11 10.76 -2.10 0.35
N LEU A 12 10.52 -3.04 1.27
CA LEU A 12 10.72 -4.47 1.02
C LEU A 12 9.54 -5.14 0.32
N ILE A 13 8.30 -4.73 0.61
CA ILE A 13 7.10 -5.39 0.06
C ILE A 13 6.67 -4.74 -1.25
N PHE A 14 6.89 -3.43 -1.42
CA PHE A 14 6.35 -2.67 -2.56
C PHE A 14 7.39 -1.89 -3.39
N GLY A 15 8.66 -1.92 -3.00
CA GLY A 15 9.76 -1.28 -3.73
C GLY A 15 9.65 0.26 -3.81
N ILE A 16 8.93 0.91 -2.90
CA ILE A 16 8.75 2.37 -2.84
C ILE A 16 9.88 2.96 -1.99
N LYS A 17 10.97 3.36 -2.64
CA LYS A 17 12.21 3.83 -1.97
C LYS A 17 12.28 5.34 -1.77
N ASP A 18 11.55 6.12 -2.57
CA ASP A 18 11.53 7.59 -2.45
C ASP A 18 11.03 8.03 -1.06
N GLU A 19 11.86 8.81 -0.36
CA GLU A 19 11.59 9.22 1.02
C GLU A 19 10.38 10.15 1.11
N TYR A 20 10.26 11.11 0.19
CA TYR A 20 9.15 12.05 0.16
C TYR A 20 7.82 11.31 -0.06
N THR A 21 7.80 10.36 -0.98
CA THR A 21 6.66 9.49 -1.26
C THR A 21 6.27 8.65 -0.07
N ARG A 22 7.23 7.99 0.60
CA ARG A 22 6.94 7.25 1.82
C ARG A 22 6.35 8.14 2.91
N LYS A 23 6.90 9.34 3.12
CA LYS A 23 6.43 10.25 4.17
C LYS A 23 4.97 10.66 3.96
N VAL A 24 4.60 11.09 2.76
CA VAL A 24 3.23 11.52 2.50
C VAL A 24 2.26 10.33 2.45
N LEU A 25 2.69 9.19 1.91
CA LEU A 25 1.90 7.97 1.98
C LEU A 25 1.65 7.56 3.44
N PHE A 26 2.63 7.68 4.32
CA PHE A 26 2.46 7.38 5.75
C PHE A 26 1.36 8.23 6.38
N ASP A 27 1.32 9.53 6.06
CA ASP A 27 0.31 10.44 6.59
C ASP A 27 -1.09 10.08 6.07
N ASP A 28 -1.24 9.78 4.78
CA ASP A 28 -2.52 9.38 4.20
C ASP A 28 -2.98 8.00 4.70
N PHE A 29 -2.07 7.03 4.72
CA PHE A 29 -2.37 5.69 5.26
C PHE A 29 -2.76 5.79 6.73
N SER A 30 -2.10 6.61 7.54
CA SER A 30 -2.47 6.84 8.95
C SER A 30 -3.93 7.27 9.14
N VAL A 31 -4.48 8.00 8.18
CA VAL A 31 -5.90 8.37 8.16
C VAL A 31 -6.77 7.21 7.65
N ALA A 32 -6.36 6.55 6.58
CA ALA A 32 -7.07 5.39 6.01
C ALA A 32 -7.19 4.23 7.02
N PHE A 33 -6.13 3.96 7.78
CA PHE A 33 -6.10 2.97 8.86
C PHE A 33 -7.18 3.22 9.91
N LYS A 34 -7.26 4.46 10.41
CA LYS A 34 -8.28 4.83 11.40
C LYS A 34 -9.69 4.67 10.83
N ALA A 35 -9.86 4.91 9.54
CA ALA A 35 -11.14 4.77 8.87
C ALA A 35 -11.56 3.32 8.64
N ALA A 36 -10.62 2.41 8.37
CA ALA A 36 -10.86 0.98 8.20
C ALA A 36 -11.51 0.35 9.46
N TRP A 37 -11.18 0.86 10.64
CA TRP A 37 -11.72 0.43 11.93
C TRP A 37 -12.84 1.35 12.48
N SER A 38 -13.38 2.25 11.66
CA SER A 38 -14.43 3.19 12.08
C SER A 38 -15.83 2.78 11.59
N LEU A 39 -16.87 3.37 12.17
CA LEU A 39 -18.24 3.21 11.65
C LEU A 39 -18.32 3.73 10.20
N PRO A 40 -18.96 2.98 9.28
CA PRO A 40 -19.01 3.32 7.85
C PRO A 40 -20.00 4.46 7.54
N ILE A 41 -19.87 5.58 8.24
CA ILE A 41 -20.75 6.76 8.10
C ILE A 41 -20.05 7.80 7.23
N ASN A 42 -20.50 7.92 5.97
CA ASN A 42 -19.96 8.86 4.99
C ASN A 42 -20.56 10.27 5.16
N PHE A 43 -20.26 10.93 6.27
CA PHE A 43 -20.69 12.30 6.55
C PHE A 43 -19.48 13.23 6.69
N PRO A 44 -19.51 14.48 6.17
CA PRO A 44 -18.38 15.40 6.26
C PRO A 44 -17.85 15.55 7.69
N GLY A 45 -16.54 15.34 7.84
CA GLY A 45 -15.85 15.43 9.13
C GLY A 45 -15.70 14.11 9.89
N THR A 46 -16.46 13.06 9.55
CA THR A 46 -16.30 11.73 10.17
C THR A 46 -14.95 11.09 9.82
N VAL A 47 -14.53 10.12 10.63
CA VAL A 47 -13.30 9.35 10.39
C VAL A 47 -13.39 8.60 9.05
N TYR A 48 -14.52 7.95 8.78
CA TYR A 48 -14.74 7.23 7.51
C TYR A 48 -14.65 8.16 6.30
N TRP A 49 -15.29 9.33 6.33
CA TRP A 49 -15.22 10.31 5.24
C TRP A 49 -13.80 10.84 5.01
N LYS A 50 -13.04 11.09 6.09
CA LYS A 50 -11.62 11.50 5.99
C LYS A 50 -10.76 10.38 5.39
N GLY A 51 -11.06 9.13 5.75
CA GLY A 51 -10.44 7.92 5.21
C GLY A 51 -10.63 7.76 3.71
N LEU A 52 -11.86 7.92 3.21
CA LEU A 52 -12.14 7.85 1.77
C LEU A 52 -11.31 8.86 0.98
N ARG A 53 -11.17 10.09 1.49
CA ARG A 53 -10.33 11.13 0.87
C ARG A 53 -8.84 10.77 0.91
N ALA A 54 -8.39 10.16 2.00
CA ALA A 54 -7.02 9.68 2.12
C ALA A 54 -6.75 8.54 1.11
N ARG A 55 -7.68 7.57 0.97
CA ARG A 55 -7.64 6.55 -0.08
C ARG A 55 -7.51 7.17 -1.46
N SER A 56 -8.31 8.19 -1.80
CA SER A 56 -8.20 8.87 -3.10
C SER A 56 -6.81 9.48 -3.33
N ARG A 57 -6.19 10.08 -2.32
CA ARG A 57 -4.82 10.63 -2.43
C ARG A 57 -3.75 9.54 -2.57
N ILE A 58 -3.91 8.42 -1.87
CA ILE A 58 -3.03 7.25 -2.02
C ILE A 58 -3.09 6.74 -3.47
N VAL A 59 -4.29 6.52 -4.00
CA VAL A 59 -4.50 6.07 -5.39
C VAL A 59 -3.85 7.05 -6.37
N TYR A 60 -4.13 8.35 -6.22
CA TYR A 60 -3.56 9.38 -7.08
C TYR A 60 -2.02 9.36 -7.11
N ARG A 61 -1.39 9.03 -5.97
CA ARG A 61 0.07 9.02 -5.85
C ARG A 61 0.71 7.74 -6.38
N ILE A 62 0.04 6.60 -6.24
CA ILE A 62 0.59 5.29 -6.63
C ILE A 62 0.33 4.98 -8.11
N LEU A 63 -0.78 5.44 -8.66
CA LEU A 63 -1.16 5.14 -10.04
C LEU A 63 -0.07 5.50 -11.08
N PRO A 64 0.63 6.65 -11.01
CA PRO A 64 1.73 6.95 -11.93
C PRO A 64 2.90 5.96 -11.80
N ILE A 65 3.25 5.56 -10.58
CA ILE A 65 4.33 4.59 -10.30
C ILE A 65 3.95 3.22 -10.89
N LEU A 66 2.70 2.80 -10.69
CA LEU A 66 2.17 1.57 -11.25
C LEU A 66 2.26 1.55 -12.77
N ARG A 67 1.78 2.63 -13.42
CA ARG A 67 1.77 2.75 -14.88
C ARG A 67 3.18 2.79 -15.48
N GLN A 68 4.10 3.50 -14.83
CA GLN A 68 5.50 3.50 -15.23
C GLN A 68 6.09 2.09 -15.19
N ARG A 69 5.91 1.35 -14.08
CA ARG A 69 6.39 -0.03 -13.95
C ARG A 69 5.74 -0.97 -14.97
N LYS A 70 4.44 -0.79 -15.24
CA LYS A 70 3.72 -1.55 -16.27
C LYS A 70 4.33 -1.34 -17.65
N GLN A 71 4.67 -0.10 -17.99
CA GLN A 71 5.34 0.23 -19.26
C GLN A 71 6.77 -0.34 -19.32
N GLU A 72 7.56 -0.21 -18.25
CA GLU A 72 8.91 -0.78 -18.19
C GLU A 72 8.91 -2.31 -18.36
N LEU A 73 7.89 -2.98 -17.82
CA LEU A 73 7.66 -4.42 -18.01
C LEU A 73 7.30 -4.74 -19.47
N SER A 74 6.39 -3.99 -20.09
CA SER A 74 6.00 -4.17 -21.50
C SER A 74 7.14 -3.89 -22.47
N ASP A 75 8.00 -2.91 -22.17
CA ASP A 75 9.17 -2.54 -22.98
C ASP A 75 10.33 -3.53 -22.82
N GLY A 76 10.21 -4.55 -21.95
CA GLY A 76 11.30 -5.47 -21.61
C GLY A 76 12.49 -4.82 -20.90
N LYS A 77 12.32 -3.59 -20.40
CA LYS A 77 13.35 -2.81 -19.67
C LYS A 77 13.58 -3.34 -18.25
N PHE A 78 12.60 -4.07 -17.73
CA PHE A 78 12.68 -4.77 -16.46
C PHE A 78 12.11 -6.17 -16.64
N THR A 79 12.90 -7.19 -16.32
CA THR A 79 12.37 -8.52 -16.04
C THR A 79 11.77 -8.49 -14.64
N PRO A 80 10.62 -9.13 -14.38
CA PRO A 80 10.11 -9.27 -13.03
C PRO A 80 11.05 -10.18 -12.24
N THR A 81 12.20 -9.66 -11.81
CA THR A 81 12.84 -10.15 -10.60
C THR A 81 11.78 -9.98 -9.52
N THR A 82 11.31 -11.09 -8.96
CA THR A 82 10.31 -11.24 -7.91
C THR A 82 10.77 -10.55 -6.61
N ASN A 83 10.97 -9.25 -6.66
CA ASN A 83 11.59 -8.47 -5.60
C ASN A 83 10.56 -7.68 -4.80
N ASP A 84 9.38 -7.43 -5.37
CA ASP A 84 8.27 -6.80 -4.65
C ASP A 84 6.91 -7.28 -5.16
N VAL A 85 5.89 -7.15 -4.31
CA VAL A 85 4.53 -7.64 -4.53
C VAL A 85 3.83 -6.89 -5.66
N LEU A 86 4.14 -5.61 -5.88
CA LEU A 86 3.56 -4.84 -7.00
C LEU A 86 4.01 -5.41 -8.35
N CYS A 87 5.28 -5.79 -8.47
CA CYS A 87 5.79 -6.46 -9.67
C CYS A 87 5.11 -7.82 -9.89
N CYS A 88 4.89 -8.59 -8.83
CA CYS A 88 4.15 -9.86 -8.92
C CYS A 88 2.72 -9.66 -9.44
N MET A 89 2.01 -8.63 -8.96
CA MET A 89 0.66 -8.31 -9.45
C MET A 89 0.66 -7.85 -10.92
N LEU A 90 1.64 -7.04 -11.34
CA LEU A 90 1.78 -6.61 -12.73
C LEU A 90 2.07 -7.78 -13.70
N ALA A 91 2.82 -8.78 -13.24
CA ALA A 91 3.13 -9.98 -14.00
C ALA A 91 2.00 -11.01 -13.98
N SER A 92 1.09 -10.93 -13.01
CA SER A 92 -0.04 -11.84 -12.88
C SER A 92 -1.06 -11.68 -14.00
N ARG A 93 -1.74 -12.77 -14.31
CA ARG A 93 -2.84 -12.84 -15.26
C ARG A 93 -4.04 -13.50 -14.59
N ASP A 94 -5.23 -13.13 -15.01
CA ASP A 94 -6.47 -13.74 -14.54
C ASP A 94 -6.70 -15.13 -15.18
N GLU A 95 -7.85 -15.74 -14.89
CA GLU A 95 -8.24 -17.06 -15.40
C GLU A 95 -8.30 -17.14 -16.93
N ILE A 96 -8.55 -16.01 -17.60
CA ILE A 96 -8.64 -15.90 -19.06
C ILE A 96 -7.36 -15.28 -19.67
N GLN A 97 -6.25 -15.30 -18.94
CA GLN A 97 -4.92 -14.83 -19.36
C GLN A 97 -4.83 -13.31 -19.62
N GLN A 98 -5.75 -12.51 -19.09
CA GLN A 98 -5.68 -11.05 -19.18
C GLN A 98 -4.85 -10.43 -18.05
N PRO A 99 -4.13 -9.32 -18.30
CA PRO A 99 -3.49 -8.55 -17.24
C PRO A 99 -4.50 -8.03 -16.22
N LEU A 100 -4.12 -7.96 -14.95
CA LEU A 100 -4.96 -7.37 -13.92
C LEU A 100 -5.20 -5.87 -14.18
N ASP A 101 -6.42 -5.41 -13.89
CA ASP A 101 -6.79 -4.00 -13.96
C ASP A 101 -6.03 -3.17 -12.93
N ASP A 102 -5.71 -1.92 -13.30
CA ASP A 102 -4.97 -1.00 -12.43
C ASP A 102 -5.71 -0.81 -11.09
N ASP A 103 -7.04 -0.73 -11.11
CA ASP A 103 -7.87 -0.58 -9.90
C ASP A 103 -7.76 -1.79 -8.97
N LEU A 104 -7.75 -3.00 -9.52
CA LEU A 104 -7.59 -4.23 -8.74
C LEU A 104 -6.21 -4.31 -8.08
N ILE A 105 -5.16 -3.93 -8.82
CA ILE A 105 -3.79 -3.88 -8.28
C ILE A 105 -3.70 -2.83 -7.16
N LEU A 106 -4.30 -1.65 -7.35
CA LEU A 106 -4.29 -0.58 -6.35
C LEU A 106 -5.06 -0.96 -5.07
N ASP A 107 -6.21 -1.61 -5.20
CA ASP A 107 -6.99 -2.06 -4.04
C ASP A 107 -6.27 -3.17 -3.26
N ASN A 108 -5.61 -4.11 -3.96
CA ASN A 108 -4.77 -5.11 -3.31
C ASN A 108 -3.53 -4.48 -2.63
N PHE A 109 -2.89 -3.51 -3.28
CA PHE A 109 -1.80 -2.74 -2.69
C PHE A 109 -2.23 -2.07 -1.38
N ILE A 110 -3.36 -1.36 -1.37
CA ILE A 110 -3.89 -0.68 -0.17
C ILE A 110 -4.21 -1.70 0.92
N THR A 111 -4.87 -2.79 0.57
CA THR A 111 -5.26 -3.85 1.52
C THR A 111 -4.04 -4.49 2.18
N LEU A 112 -3.02 -4.84 1.39
CA LEU A 112 -1.79 -5.45 1.90
C LEU A 112 -0.93 -4.47 2.70
N MET A 113 -0.88 -3.19 2.31
CA MET A 113 -0.29 -2.13 3.13
C MET A 113 -0.99 -2.04 4.49
N ILE A 114 -2.32 -2.17 4.50
CA ILE A 114 -3.08 -2.13 5.74
C ILE A 114 -2.73 -3.33 6.63
N ALA A 115 -2.76 -4.52 6.06
CA ALA A 115 -2.49 -5.77 6.77
C ALA A 115 -1.05 -5.84 7.33
N SER A 116 -0.05 -5.48 6.52
CA SER A 116 1.37 -5.59 6.88
C SER A 116 1.80 -4.63 7.99
N HIS A 117 1.22 -3.43 8.02
CA HIS A 117 1.59 -2.39 8.98
C HIS A 117 1.03 -2.65 10.38
N ASP A 118 -0.30 -2.83 10.50
CA ASP A 118 -0.95 -2.85 11.81
C ASP A 118 -0.59 -4.13 12.59
N THR A 119 -0.60 -5.30 11.94
CA THR A 119 -0.25 -6.58 12.57
C THR A 119 1.19 -6.58 13.08
N SER A 120 2.16 -6.22 12.23
CA SER A 120 3.58 -6.17 12.58
C SER A 120 3.87 -5.12 13.66
N ALA A 121 3.22 -3.94 13.59
CA ALA A 121 3.42 -2.89 14.58
C ALA A 121 2.91 -3.31 15.96
N ILE A 122 1.79 -4.04 16.01
CA ILE A 122 1.23 -4.57 17.26
C ILE A 122 2.17 -5.63 17.84
N LEU A 123 2.59 -6.62 17.05
CA LEU A 123 3.50 -7.68 17.48
C LEU A 123 4.80 -7.10 18.08
N MET A 124 5.45 -6.21 17.33
CA MET A 124 6.68 -5.57 17.80
C MET A 124 6.51 -4.68 19.03
N SER A 125 5.30 -4.17 19.27
CA SER A 125 5.02 -3.39 20.48
C SER A 125 4.85 -4.30 21.70
N PHE A 126 4.33 -5.53 21.52
CA PHE A 126 4.24 -6.54 22.57
C PHE A 126 5.61 -7.12 22.93
N ASP A 127 6.44 -7.47 21.94
CA ASP A 127 7.80 -7.98 22.21
C ASP A 127 8.65 -6.98 23.02
N ASN A 128 8.53 -5.69 22.72
CA ASN A 128 9.20 -4.63 23.49
C ASN A 128 8.68 -4.49 24.93
N MET A 129 7.48 -5.00 25.23
CA MET A 129 6.87 -4.94 26.56
C MET A 129 7.25 -6.14 27.42
N GLU A 130 7.50 -7.32 26.83
CA GLU A 130 8.01 -8.50 27.55
C GLU A 130 9.52 -8.44 27.85
N ALA A 131 10.24 -7.49 27.25
CA ALA A 131 11.65 -7.23 27.52
C ALA A 131 11.92 -6.42 28.82
N PHE A 132 10.87 -6.11 29.60
CA PHE A 132 10.92 -5.42 30.91
C PHE A 132 10.20 -6.25 31.98
#